data_AF-A0A2W0BYD8-F1
#
_entry.id   AF-A0A2W0BYD8-F1
#
_cell.length_a   1.000
_cell.length_b   1.000
_cell.length_c   1.000
_cell.angle_alpha   90.00
_cell.angle_beta   90.00
_cell.angle_gamma   90.00
#
_symmetry.space_group_name_H-M   'P 1'
#
loop_
_entity.id
_entity.type
_entity.pdbx_description
1 polymer ?
#
loop_
_entity_poly.entity_id
_entity_poly.type
_entity_poly.pdbx_seq_one_letter_code
_entity_poly.pdbx_strand_id
1 'polypeptide(L)'
;MKPTREPFPAMPTTYSVGSQTFQRRMYFQNERWARLFIETLYHYRQTGIFKLHAFVVMPEHFHILLTPSTTLERTVQYLKGGFSRKARLKFHWKFPIWQNSFTDHRIRDAVDCDNHIQYIYLNPIRRKLCGVASEYPYSSAHSGFELDEPPQRLKPEWGASSCGTALHPECCAPSESEQPNTKQTGVQSSAVRVGKSQTNSLCDTRFDTLETVKIIPAKASAIPFILSVQRACPAASQWKPTDYTAAIAQPDRLVLIAEKDSKILGFAVVYTGIPEWELENVAVAPDSRRSGIGRALMAALINLARKAGATEIRQEIRISNTAAQKLGLSVGFIQEGRRPDYYRDRVEDALLFKYLLGRQ
;
A
#
# COMPACT_ATOMS: atom_id res chain seq x y z
N MET A 1 -46.98 11.88 36.81
CA MET A 1 -46.21 10.85 36.07
C MET A 1 -45.92 11.38 34.67
N LYS A 2 -44.66 11.63 34.31
CA LYS A 2 -44.31 11.86 32.89
C LYS A 2 -44.49 10.52 32.16
N PRO A 3 -45.12 10.48 30.97
CA PRO A 3 -45.27 9.23 30.24
C PRO A 3 -43.88 8.71 29.87
N THR A 4 -43.57 7.49 30.30
CA THR A 4 -42.38 6.76 29.90
C THR A 4 -42.50 6.53 28.40
N ARG A 5 -41.66 7.20 27.60
CA ARG A 5 -41.50 6.85 26.20
C ARG A 5 -40.87 5.46 26.16
N GLU A 6 -41.67 4.45 25.86
CA GLU A 6 -41.12 3.18 25.41
C GLU A 6 -40.32 3.46 24.13
N PRO A 7 -39.01 3.16 24.10
CA PRO A 7 -38.24 3.32 22.88
C PRO A 7 -38.78 2.31 21.87
N PHE A 8 -39.43 2.79 20.80
CA PHE A 8 -39.60 1.99 19.59
C PHE A 8 -38.23 1.38 19.26
N PRO A 9 -38.10 0.06 19.09
CA PRO A 9 -36.83 -0.53 18.70
C PRO A 9 -36.40 0.14 17.39
N ALA A 10 -35.31 0.91 17.46
CA ALA A 10 -34.79 1.62 16.30
C ALA A 10 -34.54 0.59 15.20
N MET A 11 -35.31 0.66 14.12
CA MET A 11 -35.23 -0.28 13.02
C MET A 11 -33.78 -0.39 12.51
N PRO A 12 -33.30 -1.59 12.14
CA PRO A 12 -31.93 -1.79 11.68
C PRO A 12 -31.63 -0.86 10.51
N THR A 13 -30.63 0.00 10.67
CA THR A 13 -30.26 1.01 9.68
C THR A 13 -29.04 0.55 8.90
N THR A 14 -29.07 0.63 7.58
CA THR A 14 -27.97 0.24 6.70
C THR A 14 -27.03 1.42 6.47
N TYR A 15 -25.72 1.16 6.44
CA TYR A 15 -24.68 2.16 6.25
C TYR A 15 -23.67 1.70 5.19
N SER A 16 -23.21 2.65 4.37
CA SER A 16 -21.95 2.55 3.66
C SER A 16 -20.84 3.07 4.55
N VAL A 17 -19.79 2.28 4.74
CA VAL A 17 -18.66 2.57 5.62
C VAL A 17 -17.36 2.50 4.83
N GLY A 18 -16.53 3.52 4.97
CA GLY A 18 -15.16 3.56 4.45
C GLY A 18 -14.15 3.74 5.56
N SER A 19 -13.04 3.01 5.55
CA SER A 19 -11.92 3.27 6.45
C SER A 19 -10.60 3.10 5.74
N GLN A 20 -9.68 4.02 5.98
CA GLN A 20 -8.34 3.98 5.42
C GLN A 20 -7.36 3.35 6.40
N THR A 21 -6.31 2.76 5.84
CA THR A 21 -5.16 2.32 6.61
C THR A 21 -4.39 3.52 7.14
N PHE A 22 -3.62 3.30 8.19
CA PHE A 22 -2.77 4.33 8.77
C PHE A 22 -1.82 4.88 7.69
N GLN A 23 -1.86 6.20 7.48
CA GLN A 23 -1.07 6.90 6.47
C GLN A 23 -1.24 6.33 5.06
N ARG A 24 -2.39 5.74 4.78
CA ARG A 24 -2.71 5.18 3.46
C ARG A 24 -1.72 4.11 3.00
N ARG A 25 -1.07 3.41 3.94
CA ARG A 25 -0.19 2.27 3.63
C ARG A 25 -0.98 1.18 2.89
N MET A 26 -0.42 0.67 1.80
CA MET A 26 -1.09 -0.28 0.90
C MET A 26 -1.10 -1.72 1.42
N TYR A 27 -1.44 -1.94 2.69
CA TYR A 27 -1.38 -3.26 3.32
C TYR A 27 -2.16 -4.34 2.53
N PHE A 28 -3.27 -3.98 1.90
CA PHE A 28 -4.12 -4.92 1.17
C PHE A 28 -3.66 -5.20 -0.27
N GLN A 29 -2.56 -4.58 -0.72
CA GLN A 29 -1.85 -5.06 -1.91
C GLN A 29 -1.24 -6.44 -1.65
N ASN A 30 -0.90 -6.74 -0.39
CA ASN A 30 -0.47 -8.07 0.02
C ASN A 30 -1.69 -8.98 0.22
N GLU A 31 -1.74 -10.06 -0.56
CA GLU A 31 -2.86 -11.02 -0.54
C GLU A 31 -3.16 -11.58 0.85
N ARG A 32 -2.13 -11.86 1.67
CA ARG A 32 -2.33 -12.41 3.02
C ARG A 32 -3.09 -11.44 3.93
N TRP A 33 -2.85 -10.14 3.77
CA TRP A 33 -3.53 -9.10 4.53
C TRP A 33 -4.96 -8.89 4.03
N ALA A 34 -5.16 -8.85 2.71
CA ALA A 34 -6.49 -8.75 2.12
C ALA A 34 -7.37 -9.94 2.53
N ARG A 35 -6.85 -11.17 2.43
CA ARG A 35 -7.55 -12.38 2.87
C ARG A 35 -7.81 -12.39 4.37
N LEU A 36 -6.86 -11.96 5.19
CA LEU A 36 -7.08 -11.86 6.64
C LEU A 36 -8.20 -10.87 6.99
N PHE A 37 -8.31 -9.76 6.25
CA PHE A 37 -9.36 -8.79 6.45
C PHE A 37 -10.72 -9.37 6.06
N ILE A 38 -10.81 -10.03 4.91
CA ILE A 38 -12.03 -10.74 4.48
C ILE A 38 -12.41 -11.84 5.48
N GLU A 39 -11.46 -12.64 5.98
CA GLU A 39 -11.70 -13.63 7.04
C GLU A 39 -12.25 -12.97 8.33
N THR A 40 -11.76 -11.78 8.66
CA THR A 40 -12.26 -11.00 9.81
C THR A 40 -13.68 -10.49 9.57
N LEU A 41 -13.96 -9.99 8.36
CA LEU A 41 -15.28 -9.52 7.94
C LEU A 41 -16.31 -10.65 8.06
N TYR A 42 -16.00 -11.82 7.50
CA TYR A 42 -16.91 -12.98 7.54
C TYR A 42 -17.07 -13.57 8.94
N HIS A 43 -16.03 -13.56 9.78
CA HIS A 43 -16.16 -13.95 11.17
C HIS A 43 -17.20 -13.10 11.92
N TYR A 44 -17.19 -11.78 11.71
CA TYR A 44 -18.16 -10.89 12.36
C TYR A 44 -19.55 -10.92 11.74
N ARG A 45 -19.66 -11.24 10.44
CA ARG A 45 -20.93 -11.58 9.80
C ARG A 45 -21.54 -12.84 10.45
N GLN A 46 -20.79 -13.93 10.53
CA GLN A 46 -21.24 -15.22 11.06
C GLN A 46 -21.63 -15.16 12.54
N THR A 47 -20.97 -14.30 13.33
CA THR A 47 -21.32 -14.08 14.74
C THR A 47 -22.49 -13.10 14.93
N GLY A 48 -23.06 -12.57 13.85
CA GLY A 48 -24.26 -11.74 13.90
C GLY A 48 -24.02 -10.28 14.32
N ILE A 49 -22.77 -9.77 14.28
CA ILE A 49 -22.47 -8.37 14.62
C ILE A 49 -23.09 -7.42 13.59
N PHE A 50 -23.16 -7.83 12.33
CA PHE A 50 -23.81 -7.11 11.26
C PHE A 50 -24.24 -8.06 10.13
N LYS A 51 -25.21 -7.62 9.33
CA LYS A 51 -25.48 -8.16 7.99
C LYS A 51 -24.60 -7.47 6.96
N LEU A 52 -24.02 -8.22 6.03
CA LEU A 52 -23.08 -7.74 5.02
C LEU A 52 -23.74 -7.73 3.64
N HIS A 53 -23.85 -6.56 3.01
CA HIS A 53 -24.58 -6.41 1.74
C HIS A 53 -23.67 -6.23 0.52
N ALA A 54 -22.50 -5.60 0.69
CA ALA A 54 -21.47 -5.48 -0.35
C ALA A 54 -20.14 -5.08 0.28
N PHE A 55 -19.01 -5.39 -0.35
CA PHE A 55 -17.71 -4.87 0.06
C PHE A 55 -16.68 -4.79 -1.06
N VAL A 56 -15.66 -3.98 -0.82
CA VAL A 56 -14.39 -3.99 -1.56
C VAL A 56 -13.23 -3.65 -0.61
N VAL A 57 -12.16 -4.42 -0.71
CA VAL A 57 -10.89 -4.16 -0.03
C VAL A 57 -9.91 -3.62 -1.06
N MET A 58 -9.66 -2.32 -1.00
CA MET A 58 -8.70 -1.60 -1.86
C MET A 58 -7.31 -1.62 -1.20
N PRO A 59 -6.21 -1.37 -1.94
CA PRO A 59 -4.86 -1.48 -1.37
C PRO A 59 -4.64 -0.76 -0.03
N GLU A 60 -5.18 0.45 0.10
CA GLU A 60 -4.98 1.35 1.26
C GLU A 60 -6.25 1.62 2.09
N HIS A 61 -7.38 1.00 1.77
CA HIS A 61 -8.66 1.25 2.44
C HIS A 61 -9.70 0.18 2.09
N PHE A 62 -10.85 0.19 2.74
CA PHE A 62 -11.99 -0.63 2.33
C PHE A 62 -13.26 0.22 2.25
N HIS A 63 -14.24 -0.28 1.49
CA HIS A 63 -15.62 0.15 1.55
C HIS A 63 -16.53 -1.05 1.82
N ILE A 64 -17.48 -0.91 2.74
CA ILE A 64 -18.41 -1.97 3.14
C ILE A 64 -19.81 -1.38 3.25
N LEU A 65 -20.79 -2.06 2.69
CA LEU A 65 -22.21 -1.82 2.91
C LEU A 65 -22.73 -2.86 3.91
N LEU A 66 -23.21 -2.40 5.06
CA LEU A 66 -23.64 -3.29 6.15
C LEU A 66 -24.83 -2.75 6.94
N THR A 67 -25.53 -3.65 7.65
CA THR A 67 -26.55 -3.31 8.64
C THR A 67 -26.09 -3.82 10.01
N PRO A 68 -25.67 -2.95 10.95
CA PRO A 68 -25.17 -3.37 12.25
C PRO A 68 -26.31 -3.84 13.16
N SER A 69 -26.03 -4.84 14.00
CA SER A 69 -26.92 -5.31 15.07
C SER A 69 -26.80 -4.49 16.37
N THR A 70 -25.85 -3.56 16.40
CA THR A 70 -25.57 -2.61 17.50
C THR A 70 -25.28 -1.23 16.93
N THR A 71 -24.55 -0.36 17.63
CA THR A 71 -24.13 0.94 17.06
C THR A 71 -23.09 0.75 15.96
N LEU A 72 -23.04 1.70 15.02
CA LEU A 72 -22.11 1.66 13.90
C LEU A 72 -20.65 1.70 14.37
N GLU A 73 -20.34 2.57 15.33
CA GLU A 73 -19.01 2.76 15.89
C GLU A 73 -18.50 1.49 16.53
N ARG A 74 -19.36 0.78 17.27
CA ARG A 74 -19.02 -0.48 17.92
C ARG A 74 -18.78 -1.58 16.89
N THR A 75 -19.59 -1.63 15.83
CA THR A 75 -19.37 -2.53 14.68
C THR A 75 -18.03 -2.27 13.99
N VAL A 76 -17.70 -1.01 13.72
CA VAL A 76 -16.42 -0.62 13.12
C VAL A 76 -15.24 -0.92 14.05
N GLN A 77 -15.41 -0.73 15.37
CA GLN A 77 -14.42 -1.10 16.37
C GLN A 77 -14.16 -2.61 16.40
N TYR A 78 -15.20 -3.45 16.30
CA TYR A 78 -15.03 -4.89 16.16
C TYR A 78 -14.22 -5.23 14.91
N LEU A 79 -14.57 -4.65 13.77
CA LEU A 79 -13.89 -4.94 12.50
C LEU A 79 -12.42 -4.51 12.52
N LYS A 80 -12.15 -3.23 12.82
CA LYS A 80 -10.79 -2.66 12.82
C LYS A 80 -9.93 -3.27 13.95
N GLY A 81 -10.49 -3.39 15.15
CA GLY A 81 -9.81 -3.95 16.32
C GLY A 81 -9.58 -5.45 16.20
N GLY A 82 -10.58 -6.20 15.73
CA GLY A 82 -10.49 -7.63 15.47
C GLY A 82 -9.44 -7.95 14.41
N PHE A 83 -9.41 -7.20 13.31
CA PHE A 83 -8.37 -7.33 12.29
C PHE A 83 -6.98 -7.05 12.88
N SER A 84 -6.84 -5.95 13.63
CA SER A 84 -5.55 -5.60 14.25
C SER A 84 -5.05 -6.66 15.23
N ARG A 85 -5.95 -7.26 16.00
CA ARG A 85 -5.63 -8.37 16.90
C ARG A 85 -5.18 -9.59 16.11
N LYS A 86 -5.90 -9.98 15.05
CA LYS A 86 -5.51 -11.12 14.21
C LYS A 86 -4.18 -10.88 13.50
N ALA A 87 -3.94 -9.68 12.97
CA ALA A 87 -2.67 -9.32 12.31
C ALA A 87 -1.49 -9.36 13.31
N ARG A 88 -1.70 -8.90 14.55
CA ARG A 88 -0.71 -9.03 15.62
C ARG A 88 -0.34 -10.48 15.90
N LEU A 89 -1.32 -11.38 15.93
CA LEU A 89 -1.08 -12.80 16.23
C LEU A 89 -0.48 -13.57 15.04
N LYS A 90 -1.03 -13.39 13.83
CA LYS A 90 -0.60 -14.12 12.63
C LYS A 90 0.68 -13.56 12.02
N PHE A 91 0.84 -12.24 12.01
CA PHE A 91 1.96 -11.57 11.32
C PHE A 91 2.95 -10.92 12.29
N HIS A 92 2.77 -11.10 13.60
CA HIS A 92 3.59 -10.45 14.63
C HIS A 92 3.61 -8.91 14.50
N TRP A 93 2.55 -8.34 13.92
CA TRP A 93 2.46 -6.92 13.60
C TRP A 93 2.24 -6.07 14.85
N LYS A 94 3.05 -5.02 15.02
CA LYS A 94 3.03 -4.15 16.21
C LYS A 94 2.67 -2.69 15.91
N PHE A 95 2.59 -2.32 14.64
CA PHE A 95 2.37 -0.93 14.23
C PHE A 95 0.88 -0.64 14.01
N PRO A 96 0.48 0.65 14.02
CA PRO A 96 -0.88 1.04 13.67
C PRO A 96 -1.24 0.58 12.25
N ILE A 97 -2.42 -0.04 12.13
CA ILE A 97 -2.95 -0.49 10.84
C ILE A 97 -3.93 0.51 10.27
N TRP A 98 -4.69 1.17 11.13
CA TRP A 98 -5.81 2.01 10.76
C TRP A 98 -5.56 3.47 11.12
N GLN A 99 -6.12 4.38 10.34
CA GLN A 99 -6.38 5.73 10.83
C GLN A 99 -7.44 5.67 11.96
N ASN A 100 -7.51 6.73 12.78
CA ASN A 100 -8.46 6.75 13.91
C ASN A 100 -9.92 6.77 13.43
N SER A 101 -10.24 7.58 12.43
CA SER A 101 -11.61 7.78 11.93
C SER A 101 -12.04 6.76 10.86
N PHE A 102 -13.33 6.76 10.56
CA PHE A 102 -13.95 6.15 9.39
C PHE A 102 -14.96 7.14 8.82
N THR A 103 -15.33 6.96 7.56
CA THR A 103 -16.44 7.70 6.93
C THR A 103 -17.65 6.80 6.88
N ASP A 104 -18.83 7.36 7.08
CA ASP A 104 -20.08 6.65 6.92
C ASP A 104 -21.13 7.46 6.17
N HIS A 105 -22.05 6.75 5.53
CA HIS A 105 -23.25 7.31 4.93
C HIS A 105 -24.43 6.39 5.23
N ARG A 106 -25.49 6.96 5.82
CA ARG A 106 -26.73 6.26 6.13
C ARG A 106 -27.56 6.06 4.86
N ILE A 107 -27.86 4.81 4.52
CA ILE A 107 -28.66 4.46 3.33
C ILE A 107 -30.13 4.82 3.56
N ARG A 108 -30.63 5.69 2.68
CA ARG A 108 -31.97 6.29 2.79
C ARG A 108 -33.04 5.39 2.20
N ASP A 109 -32.82 4.91 0.98
CA ASP A 109 -33.77 4.15 0.16
C ASP A 109 -33.05 3.15 -0.76
N ALA A 110 -33.83 2.40 -1.55
CA ALA A 110 -33.33 1.38 -2.47
C ALA A 110 -32.37 1.96 -3.53
N VAL A 111 -32.67 3.14 -4.07
CA VAL A 111 -31.84 3.79 -5.10
C VAL A 111 -30.49 4.20 -4.51
N ASP A 112 -30.47 4.75 -3.30
CA ASP A 112 -29.25 5.07 -2.57
C ASP A 112 -28.43 3.81 -2.24
N CYS A 113 -29.11 2.69 -1.94
CA CYS A 113 -28.48 1.39 -1.73
C CYS A 113 -27.76 0.90 -3.00
N ASP A 114 -28.46 0.90 -4.14
CA ASP A 114 -27.93 0.44 -5.42
C ASP A 114 -26.76 1.31 -5.89
N ASN A 115 -26.85 2.63 -5.71
CA ASN A 115 -25.75 3.56 -6.01
C ASN A 115 -24.49 3.24 -5.19
N HIS A 116 -24.64 2.87 -3.92
CA HIS A 116 -23.51 2.49 -3.07
C HIS A 116 -22.92 1.13 -3.42
N ILE A 117 -23.76 0.14 -3.76
CA ILE A 117 -23.29 -1.16 -4.28
C ILE A 117 -22.47 -0.92 -5.54
N GLN A 118 -22.98 -0.12 -6.47
CA GLN A 118 -22.31 0.14 -7.73
C GLN A 118 -21.03 0.97 -7.55
N TYR A 119 -21.03 1.95 -6.63
CA TYR A 119 -19.81 2.63 -6.21
C TYR A 119 -18.77 1.60 -5.75
N ILE A 120 -19.11 0.72 -4.80
CA ILE A 120 -18.23 -0.32 -4.25
C ILE A 120 -17.65 -1.20 -5.38
N TYR A 121 -18.48 -1.68 -6.30
CA TYR A 121 -18.06 -2.58 -7.38
C TYR A 121 -17.18 -1.90 -8.43
N LEU A 122 -17.42 -0.62 -8.70
CA LEU A 122 -16.65 0.13 -9.70
C LEU A 122 -15.35 0.73 -9.14
N ASN A 123 -15.11 0.69 -7.82
CA ASN A 123 -13.90 1.25 -7.21
C ASN A 123 -12.59 0.66 -7.78
N PRO A 124 -12.43 -0.67 -7.92
CA PRO A 124 -11.24 -1.27 -8.52
C PRO A 124 -10.97 -0.76 -9.94
N ILE A 125 -12.02 -0.65 -10.77
CA ILE A 125 -11.92 -0.16 -12.15
C ILE A 125 -11.50 1.32 -12.17
N ARG A 126 -12.16 2.17 -11.37
CA ARG A 126 -11.82 3.60 -11.24
C ARG A 126 -10.37 3.82 -10.82
N ARG A 127 -9.82 2.90 -10.02
CA ARG A 127 -8.42 2.89 -9.58
C ARG A 127 -7.49 2.13 -10.53
N LYS A 128 -7.97 1.66 -11.68
CA LYS A 128 -7.21 0.93 -12.70
C LYS A 128 -6.54 -0.35 -12.17
N LEU A 129 -7.21 -1.03 -11.23
CA LEU A 129 -6.75 -2.32 -10.67
C LEU A 129 -7.21 -3.52 -11.49
N CYS A 130 -8.30 -3.38 -12.26
CA CYS A 130 -8.84 -4.38 -13.17
C CYS A 130 -9.64 -3.71 -14.29
N GLY A 131 -9.93 -4.47 -15.37
CA GLY A 131 -10.79 -4.01 -16.45
C GLY A 131 -12.28 -4.20 -16.14
N VAL A 132 -12.61 -5.26 -15.40
CA VAL A 132 -14.00 -5.62 -15.04
C VAL A 132 -14.11 -5.85 -13.53
N ALA A 133 -15.24 -5.45 -12.93
CA ALA A 133 -15.44 -5.50 -11.48
C ALA A 133 -15.35 -6.93 -10.91
N SER A 134 -15.86 -7.91 -11.65
CA SER A 134 -15.84 -9.33 -11.26
C SER A 134 -14.44 -9.96 -11.27
N GLU A 135 -13.43 -9.32 -11.85
CA GLU A 135 -12.05 -9.81 -11.87
C GLU A 135 -11.27 -9.45 -10.61
N TYR A 136 -11.74 -8.49 -9.80
CA TYR A 136 -11.00 -8.05 -8.62
C TYR A 136 -11.27 -8.96 -7.41
N PRO A 137 -10.29 -9.77 -6.97
CA PRO A 137 -10.53 -10.90 -6.05
C PRO A 137 -10.92 -10.50 -4.62
N TYR A 138 -10.78 -9.22 -4.28
CA TYR A 138 -11.06 -8.69 -2.94
C TYR A 138 -12.30 -7.79 -2.90
N SER A 139 -13.22 -7.98 -3.85
CA SER A 139 -14.55 -7.36 -3.86
C SER A 139 -15.64 -8.41 -3.90
N SER A 140 -16.79 -8.11 -3.31
CA SER A 140 -17.99 -8.95 -3.44
C SER A 140 -18.63 -8.91 -4.84
N ALA A 141 -18.10 -8.12 -5.79
CA ALA A 141 -18.39 -8.28 -7.21
C ALA A 141 -17.75 -9.54 -7.81
N HIS A 142 -16.69 -10.05 -7.18
CA HIS A 142 -16.06 -11.32 -7.54
C HIS A 142 -16.91 -12.48 -7.02
N SER A 143 -16.99 -13.56 -7.79
CA SER A 143 -17.70 -14.77 -7.40
C SER A 143 -17.11 -15.43 -6.16
N GLY A 144 -17.95 -16.09 -5.35
CA GLY A 144 -17.51 -16.88 -4.18
C GLY A 144 -17.68 -16.18 -2.83
N PHE A 145 -18.33 -15.01 -2.79
CA PHE A 145 -18.68 -14.31 -1.57
C PHE A 145 -20.19 -14.37 -1.31
N GLU A 146 -20.57 -14.92 -0.15
CA GLU A 146 -21.96 -14.89 0.32
C GLU A 146 -22.29 -13.54 0.97
N LEU A 147 -23.44 -12.97 0.62
CA LEU A 147 -23.94 -11.69 1.12
C LEU A 147 -25.33 -11.87 1.71
N ASP A 148 -25.68 -11.01 2.65
CA ASP A 148 -27.02 -10.91 3.21
C ASP A 148 -27.89 -9.99 2.34
N GLU A 149 -29.15 -10.35 2.16
CA GLU A 149 -30.07 -9.48 1.44
C GLU A 149 -30.24 -8.12 2.16
N PRO A 150 -30.25 -7.01 1.41
CA PRO A 150 -30.64 -5.72 1.96
C PRO A 150 -32.05 -5.79 2.61
N PRO A 151 -32.31 -5.04 3.70
CA PRO A 151 -33.64 -4.94 4.30
C PRO A 151 -34.73 -4.66 3.26
N GLN A 152 -35.93 -5.21 3.44
CA GLN A 152 -37.01 -5.18 2.44
C GLN A 152 -37.38 -3.77 1.95
N ARG A 153 -37.30 -2.74 2.81
CA ARG A 153 -37.50 -1.32 2.45
C ARG A 153 -36.47 -0.74 1.46
N LEU A 154 -35.34 -1.42 1.31
CA LEU A 154 -34.23 -1.06 0.41
C LEU A 154 -34.21 -1.94 -0.84
N LYS A 155 -35.20 -2.83 -1.00
CA LYS A 155 -35.41 -3.51 -2.28
C LYS A 155 -36.22 -2.56 -3.17
N PRO A 156 -35.85 -2.38 -4.44
CA PRO A 156 -36.68 -1.64 -5.37
C PRO A 156 -38.07 -2.30 -5.44
N GLU A 157 -39.14 -1.50 -5.43
CA GLU A 157 -40.51 -1.98 -5.67
C GLU A 157 -40.66 -2.37 -7.14
N TRP A 158 -40.02 -3.46 -7.55
CA TRP A 158 -40.39 -4.17 -8.77
C TRP A 158 -41.18 -5.40 -8.36
N GLY A 159 -42.40 -5.49 -8.89
CA GLY A 159 -43.49 -6.32 -8.38
C GLY A 159 -43.12 -7.77 -8.06
N ALA A 160 -43.74 -8.27 -7.00
CA ALA A 160 -43.89 -9.70 -6.76
C ALA A 160 -44.47 -10.39 -8.00
N SER A 161 -43.69 -11.29 -8.63
CA SER A 161 -44.16 -12.50 -9.34
C SER A 161 -42.98 -13.29 -9.96
N SER A 162 -42.89 -14.58 -9.61
CA SER A 162 -42.16 -15.72 -10.22
C SER A 162 -40.63 -15.63 -10.39
N CYS A 163 -39.83 -16.41 -9.67
CA CYS A 163 -39.53 -17.86 -9.82
C CYS A 163 -38.48 -18.16 -10.90
N GLY A 164 -37.45 -18.94 -10.54
CA GLY A 164 -36.78 -19.85 -11.48
C GLY A 164 -35.32 -19.54 -11.83
N THR A 165 -34.47 -20.52 -11.54
CA THR A 165 -33.07 -20.69 -11.95
C THR A 165 -32.85 -20.64 -13.47
N ALA A 166 -31.61 -20.25 -13.84
CA ALA A 166 -30.85 -20.65 -15.05
C ALA A 166 -30.88 -19.75 -16.32
N LEU A 167 -29.65 -19.37 -16.71
CA LEU A 167 -29.06 -19.29 -18.05
C LEU A 167 -29.51 -18.19 -19.05
N HIS A 168 -28.48 -17.45 -19.51
CA HIS A 168 -28.25 -16.66 -20.75
C HIS A 168 -29.17 -16.93 -21.97
N PRO A 169 -29.31 -16.03 -23.00
CA PRO A 169 -28.23 -15.28 -23.67
C PRO A 169 -28.58 -13.89 -24.29
N GLU A 170 -27.54 -13.25 -24.87
CA GLU A 170 -27.50 -12.25 -25.96
C GLU A 170 -28.75 -11.47 -26.39
N CYS A 171 -28.62 -10.13 -26.51
CA CYS A 171 -28.79 -9.39 -27.77
C CYS A 171 -28.82 -7.87 -27.53
N CYS A 172 -27.92 -7.13 -28.17
CA CYS A 172 -28.24 -6.05 -29.13
C CYS A 172 -27.03 -5.10 -29.29
N ALA A 173 -26.31 -5.29 -30.39
CA ALA A 173 -25.58 -4.22 -31.05
C ALA A 173 -26.55 -3.22 -31.68
N PRO A 174 -26.06 -2.03 -32.04
CA PRO A 174 -26.34 -1.51 -33.38
C PRO A 174 -25.07 -1.34 -34.21
N SER A 175 -25.24 -1.65 -35.48
CA SER A 175 -24.35 -1.53 -36.64
C SER A 175 -24.14 -0.09 -37.11
N GLU A 176 -22.96 0.13 -37.73
CA GLU A 176 -22.69 0.95 -38.95
C GLU A 176 -23.13 2.43 -38.95
N SER A 177 -22.47 3.42 -39.54
CA SER A 177 -21.28 3.59 -40.38
C SER A 177 -21.20 5.11 -40.60
N GLU A 178 -20.02 5.73 -40.65
CA GLU A 178 -19.69 6.84 -41.59
C GLU A 178 -18.29 7.41 -41.29
N GLN A 179 -17.36 7.18 -42.21
CA GLN A 179 -16.28 8.14 -42.51
C GLN A 179 -16.82 9.13 -43.55
N PRO A 180 -16.24 10.35 -43.68
CA PRO A 180 -15.24 10.46 -44.73
C PRO A 180 -14.06 11.44 -44.49
N ASN A 181 -12.96 11.09 -45.16
CA ASN A 181 -11.95 11.89 -45.86
C ASN A 181 -11.03 12.91 -45.14
N THR A 182 -9.76 12.51 -45.08
CA THR A 182 -8.59 13.14 -45.72
C THR A 182 -8.67 14.61 -46.16
N LYS A 183 -7.76 15.43 -45.60
CA LYS A 183 -6.97 16.40 -46.39
C LYS A 183 -5.50 16.37 -45.95
N GLN A 184 -4.65 16.10 -46.94
CA GLN A 184 -3.22 16.33 -46.92
C GLN A 184 -2.91 17.83 -46.87
N THR A 185 -1.92 18.23 -46.08
CA THR A 185 -0.98 19.30 -46.43
C THR A 185 0.35 19.00 -45.75
N GLY A 186 1.37 18.71 -46.55
CA GLY A 186 2.74 18.54 -46.07
C GLY A 186 3.43 19.89 -45.88
N VAL A 187 4.36 19.95 -44.93
CA VAL A 187 5.46 20.92 -44.92
C VAL A 187 6.71 20.25 -44.33
N GLN A 188 7.64 19.97 -45.25
CA GLN A 188 9.10 20.16 -45.19
C GLN A 188 9.91 19.76 -43.95
N SER A 189 10.70 18.72 -44.19
CA SER A 189 12.06 18.47 -43.73
C SER A 189 12.89 19.74 -43.45
N SER A 190 13.52 19.77 -42.28
CA SER A 190 14.72 20.58 -42.00
C SER A 190 15.62 19.79 -41.06
N ALA A 191 16.64 19.17 -41.63
CA ALA A 191 17.74 18.52 -40.92
C ALA A 191 18.54 19.58 -40.13
N VAL A 192 18.69 19.38 -38.82
CA VAL A 192 19.62 20.16 -37.99
C VAL A 192 20.85 19.30 -37.68
N ARG A 193 22.00 19.92 -37.93
CA ARG A 193 23.35 19.38 -37.99
C ARG A 193 23.83 18.76 -36.68
N VAL A 194 24.55 17.66 -36.85
CA VAL A 194 25.50 17.07 -35.91
C VAL A 194 26.63 18.07 -35.63
N GLY A 195 26.72 18.56 -34.40
CA GLY A 195 27.84 19.33 -33.88
C GLY A 195 28.72 18.45 -32.98
N LYS A 196 29.88 18.04 -33.48
CA LYS A 196 30.99 17.53 -32.67
C LYS A 196 31.49 18.68 -31.78
N SER A 197 31.57 18.46 -30.47
CA SER A 197 32.34 19.33 -29.58
C SER A 197 33.14 18.51 -28.58
N GLN A 198 34.41 18.35 -28.93
CA GLN A 198 35.60 18.45 -28.09
C GLN A 198 35.58 17.75 -26.73
N THR A 199 36.26 16.61 -26.74
CA THR A 199 37.05 16.08 -25.63
C THR A 199 37.92 17.17 -25.01
N ASN A 200 37.73 17.44 -23.71
CA ASN A 200 38.79 17.96 -22.87
C ASN A 200 38.88 17.15 -21.58
N SER A 201 39.96 16.38 -21.55
CA SER A 201 40.58 15.72 -20.42
C SER A 201 40.84 16.72 -19.29
N LEU A 202 40.12 16.57 -18.18
CA LEU A 202 40.57 17.01 -16.86
C LEU A 202 40.46 15.79 -15.94
N CYS A 203 41.59 15.12 -15.80
CA CYS A 203 41.86 14.09 -14.82
C CYS A 203 41.69 14.66 -13.40
N ASP A 204 40.54 14.41 -12.76
CA ASP A 204 40.38 14.60 -11.33
C ASP A 204 40.78 13.30 -10.62
N THR A 205 42.03 13.25 -10.19
CA THR A 205 42.68 12.12 -9.51
C THR A 205 42.20 11.97 -8.06
N ARG A 206 40.89 11.77 -7.85
CA ARG A 206 40.29 11.52 -6.53
C ARG A 206 39.18 10.44 -6.49
N PHE A 207 39.19 9.51 -7.45
CA PHE A 207 38.22 8.39 -7.51
C PHE A 207 38.84 6.99 -7.55
N ASP A 208 40.04 6.81 -7.00
CA ASP A 208 40.82 5.57 -7.15
C ASP A 208 40.63 4.54 -6.00
N THR A 209 39.44 4.41 -5.42
CA THR A 209 39.20 3.40 -4.35
C THR A 209 37.85 2.66 -4.38
N LEU A 210 37.07 2.73 -5.47
CA LEU A 210 35.78 2.03 -5.56
C LEU A 210 35.77 0.72 -6.38
N GLU A 211 36.92 0.23 -6.83
CA GLU A 211 37.01 -1.19 -7.21
C GLU A 211 36.99 -2.04 -5.94
N THR A 212 35.84 -2.66 -5.62
CA THR A 212 35.62 -3.95 -4.89
C THR A 212 34.42 -4.02 -3.92
N VAL A 213 33.57 -2.99 -3.79
CA VAL A 213 32.31 -3.14 -3.02
C VAL A 213 31.16 -3.50 -3.96
N LYS A 214 30.62 -4.72 -3.81
CA LYS A 214 29.46 -5.21 -4.56
C LYS A 214 28.18 -4.95 -3.77
N ILE A 215 27.18 -4.34 -4.42
CA ILE A 215 25.84 -4.24 -3.84
C ILE A 215 24.96 -5.32 -4.45
N ILE A 216 24.53 -6.29 -3.64
CA ILE A 216 23.78 -7.46 -4.11
C ILE A 216 22.61 -7.80 -3.17
N PRO A 217 21.56 -8.50 -3.66
CA PRO A 217 20.53 -9.06 -2.80
C PRO A 217 21.10 -10.06 -1.80
N ALA A 218 20.67 -9.95 -0.54
CA ALA A 218 21.10 -10.83 0.53
C ALA A 218 20.46 -12.22 0.41
N LYS A 219 21.25 -13.25 0.71
CA LYS A 219 20.76 -14.62 0.95
C LYS A 219 20.60 -14.85 2.45
N ALA A 220 19.88 -15.90 2.85
CA ALA A 220 19.72 -16.26 4.27
C ALA A 220 21.06 -16.44 5.01
N SER A 221 22.12 -16.89 4.32
CA SER A 221 23.47 -17.00 4.86
C SER A 221 24.11 -15.67 5.28
N ALA A 222 23.62 -14.53 4.78
CA ALA A 222 24.09 -13.19 5.13
C ALA A 222 23.55 -12.69 6.48
N ILE A 223 22.47 -13.29 7.00
CA ILE A 223 21.75 -12.80 8.20
C ILE A 223 22.66 -12.65 9.43
N PRO A 224 23.54 -13.62 9.79
CA PRO A 224 24.43 -13.46 10.93
C PRO A 224 25.34 -12.23 10.84
N PHE A 225 25.79 -11.90 9.63
CA PHE A 225 26.67 -10.75 9.38
C PHE A 225 25.89 -9.44 9.36
N ILE A 226 24.69 -9.42 8.80
CA ILE A 226 23.77 -8.27 8.88
C ILE A 226 23.49 -7.93 10.36
N LEU A 227 23.23 -8.95 11.19
CA LEU A 227 23.02 -8.77 12.62
C LEU A 227 24.26 -8.23 13.33
N SER A 228 25.46 -8.63 12.92
CA SER A 228 26.71 -8.09 13.45
C SER A 228 26.86 -6.59 13.13
N VAL A 229 26.62 -6.20 11.88
CA VAL A 229 26.61 -4.77 11.47
C VAL A 229 25.54 -3.98 12.25
N GLN A 230 24.33 -4.52 12.38
CA GLN A 230 23.23 -3.88 13.08
C GLN A 230 23.57 -3.62 14.57
N ARG A 231 24.15 -4.59 15.27
CA ARG A 231 24.55 -4.44 16.68
C ARG A 231 25.60 -3.36 16.87
N ALA A 232 26.52 -3.22 15.92
CA ALA A 232 27.52 -2.16 15.89
C ALA A 232 26.92 -0.78 15.53
N CYS A 233 25.64 -0.71 15.16
CA CYS A 233 24.93 0.50 14.77
C CYS A 233 23.68 0.73 15.63
N PRO A 234 23.81 1.25 16.87
CA PRO A 234 22.66 1.44 17.77
C PRO A 234 21.56 2.36 17.20
N ALA A 235 21.91 3.28 16.30
CA ALA A 235 20.97 4.18 15.62
C ALA A 235 20.14 3.50 14.51
N ALA A 236 20.51 2.28 14.10
CA ALA A 236 19.76 1.48 13.13
C ALA A 236 18.64 0.70 13.84
N SER A 237 17.58 0.39 13.11
CA SER A 237 16.47 -0.42 13.65
C SER A 237 16.98 -1.80 14.05
N GLN A 238 16.71 -2.21 15.29
CA GLN A 238 17.19 -3.47 15.85
C GLN A 238 16.23 -4.63 15.55
N TRP A 239 16.21 -5.08 14.31
CA TRP A 239 15.36 -6.19 13.85
C TRP A 239 15.84 -7.54 14.40
N LYS A 240 14.90 -8.46 14.56
CA LYS A 240 15.19 -9.84 14.94
C LYS A 240 15.70 -10.63 13.73
N PRO A 241 16.45 -11.73 13.95
CA PRO A 241 16.85 -12.63 12.86
C PRO A 241 15.66 -13.08 11.98
N THR A 242 14.52 -13.36 12.61
CA THR A 242 13.28 -13.77 11.93
C THR A 242 12.73 -12.70 10.99
N ASP A 243 12.93 -11.43 11.30
CA ASP A 243 12.44 -10.32 10.47
C ASP A 243 13.26 -10.23 9.17
N TYR A 244 14.58 -10.45 9.26
CA TYR A 244 15.45 -10.56 8.08
C TYR A 244 15.14 -11.79 7.24
N THR A 245 14.92 -12.95 7.86
CA THR A 245 14.50 -14.17 7.16
C THR A 245 13.20 -13.93 6.39
N ALA A 246 12.21 -13.31 7.04
CA ALA A 246 10.93 -12.98 6.42
C ALA A 246 11.10 -11.98 5.27
N ALA A 247 11.91 -10.93 5.45
CA ALA A 247 12.16 -9.94 4.41
C ALA A 247 12.89 -10.51 3.19
N ILE A 248 13.83 -11.44 3.37
CA ILE A 248 14.52 -12.12 2.25
C ILE A 248 13.57 -13.04 1.48
N ALA A 249 12.58 -13.64 2.15
CA ALA A 249 11.64 -14.57 1.53
C ALA A 249 10.42 -13.89 0.88
N GLN A 250 10.16 -12.62 1.18
CA GLN A 250 9.01 -11.87 0.70
C GLN A 250 9.29 -11.23 -0.66
N PRO A 251 8.40 -11.40 -1.67
CA PRO A 251 8.62 -10.83 -3.00
C PRO A 251 8.47 -9.30 -3.03
N ASP A 252 7.76 -8.72 -2.06
CA ASP A 252 7.56 -7.28 -1.88
C ASP A 252 8.60 -6.62 -0.96
N ARG A 253 9.69 -7.33 -0.66
CA ARG A 253 10.82 -6.81 0.10
C ARG A 253 12.14 -7.15 -0.55
N LEU A 254 13.10 -6.25 -0.37
CA LEU A 254 14.47 -6.42 -0.83
C LEU A 254 15.43 -6.11 0.31
N VAL A 255 16.32 -7.06 0.58
CA VAL A 255 17.47 -6.86 1.48
C VAL A 255 18.71 -6.78 0.61
N LEU A 256 19.39 -5.63 0.62
CA LEU A 256 20.66 -5.41 -0.06
C LEU A 256 21.80 -5.48 0.94
N ILE A 257 22.92 -6.07 0.53
CA ILE A 257 24.19 -6.03 1.27
C ILE A 257 25.26 -5.34 0.45
N ALA A 258 26.14 -4.62 1.12
CA ALA A 258 27.41 -4.15 0.59
C ALA A 258 28.51 -5.15 0.98
N GLU A 259 29.01 -5.90 0.02
CA GLU A 259 29.99 -6.96 0.23
C GLU A 259 31.34 -6.60 -0.40
N LYS A 260 32.43 -6.81 0.34
CA LYS A 260 33.80 -6.70 -0.15
C LYS A 260 34.65 -7.78 0.50
N ASP A 261 35.43 -8.52 -0.28
CA ASP A 261 36.30 -9.60 0.21
C ASP A 261 35.58 -10.59 1.14
N SER A 262 34.37 -11.00 0.75
CA SER A 262 33.46 -11.86 1.53
C SER A 262 33.00 -11.30 2.88
N LYS A 263 33.23 -10.00 3.14
CA LYS A 263 32.76 -9.28 4.33
C LYS A 263 31.58 -8.39 3.98
N ILE A 264 30.53 -8.46 4.79
CA ILE A 264 29.39 -7.54 4.70
C ILE A 264 29.71 -6.27 5.50
N LEU A 265 29.84 -5.16 4.79
CA LEU A 265 30.21 -3.85 5.32
C LEU A 265 28.99 -2.97 5.65
N GLY A 266 27.83 -3.32 5.09
CA GLY A 266 26.59 -2.58 5.28
C GLY A 266 25.39 -3.30 4.65
N PHE A 267 24.20 -2.84 4.99
CA PHE A 267 22.97 -3.37 4.43
C PHE A 267 21.87 -2.31 4.31
N ALA A 268 20.87 -2.59 3.49
CA ALA A 268 19.62 -1.86 3.41
C ALA A 268 18.44 -2.83 3.32
N VAL A 269 17.33 -2.52 3.99
CA VAL A 269 16.07 -3.25 3.89
C VAL A 269 15.01 -2.31 3.35
N VAL A 270 14.32 -2.77 2.31
CA VAL A 270 13.42 -1.94 1.52
C VAL A 270 12.13 -2.70 1.27
N TYR A 271 10.99 -2.04 1.49
CA TYR A 271 9.71 -2.49 0.99
C TYR A 271 9.50 -1.95 -0.43
N THR A 272 9.18 -2.82 -1.38
CA THR A 272 9.17 -2.52 -2.82
C THR A 272 7.76 -2.35 -3.38
N GLY A 273 6.85 -1.78 -2.59
CA GLY A 273 5.48 -1.46 -3.03
C GLY A 273 5.46 -0.50 -4.21
N ILE A 274 4.50 -0.63 -5.12
CA ILE A 274 4.32 0.32 -6.23
C ILE A 274 3.07 1.16 -5.96
N PRO A 275 3.12 2.49 -6.09
CA PRO A 275 4.19 3.27 -6.72
C PRO A 275 5.29 3.77 -5.77
N GLU A 276 5.19 3.51 -4.46
CA GLU A 276 6.07 4.07 -3.43
C GLU A 276 6.91 2.98 -2.75
N TRP A 277 8.24 3.06 -2.87
CA TRP A 277 9.17 2.22 -2.10
C TRP A 277 9.43 2.84 -0.73
N GLU A 278 9.71 2.02 0.30
CA GLU A 278 10.04 2.50 1.64
C GLU A 278 11.40 1.92 2.09
N LEU A 279 12.35 2.80 2.45
CA LEU A 279 13.60 2.40 3.07
C LEU A 279 13.38 2.21 4.58
N GLU A 280 13.26 0.97 5.01
CA GLU A 280 12.88 0.61 6.39
C GLU A 280 14.08 0.51 7.34
N ASN A 281 15.25 0.10 6.82
CA ASN A 281 16.47 -0.02 7.60
C ASN A 281 17.70 0.18 6.73
N VAL A 282 18.71 0.86 7.26
CA VAL A 282 20.01 1.01 6.60
C VAL A 282 21.10 1.18 7.64
N ALA A 283 22.20 0.45 7.46
CA ALA A 283 23.35 0.56 8.35
C ALA A 283 24.65 0.26 7.61
N VAL A 284 25.72 0.90 8.07
CA VAL A 284 27.10 0.66 7.62
C VAL A 284 27.96 0.45 8.85
N ALA A 285 28.76 -0.62 8.84
CA ALA A 285 29.68 -0.97 9.92
C ALA A 285 30.55 0.24 10.30
N PRO A 286 30.74 0.56 11.59
CA PRO A 286 31.46 1.75 12.03
C PRO A 286 32.81 1.97 11.33
N ASP A 287 33.63 0.92 11.23
CA ASP A 287 34.97 0.96 10.64
C ASP A 287 34.95 1.13 9.12
N SER A 288 33.78 0.99 8.50
CA SER A 288 33.57 1.14 7.07
C SER A 288 32.75 2.40 6.73
N ARG A 289 32.45 3.28 7.70
CA ARG A 289 31.73 4.54 7.45
C ARG A 289 32.63 5.56 6.74
N ARG A 290 31.99 6.59 6.16
CA ARG A 290 32.64 7.68 5.41
C ARG A 290 33.48 7.25 4.19
N SER A 291 33.39 5.99 3.79
CA SER A 291 34.04 5.40 2.60
C SER A 291 33.15 5.33 1.35
N GLY A 292 31.94 5.90 1.40
CA GLY A 292 30.98 5.88 0.29
C GLY A 292 30.01 4.68 0.27
N ILE A 293 30.16 3.68 1.13
CA ILE A 293 29.30 2.48 1.16
C ILE A 293 27.81 2.81 1.33
N GLY A 294 27.47 3.72 2.24
CA GLY A 294 26.08 4.15 2.42
C GLY A 294 25.52 4.79 1.14
N ARG A 295 26.32 5.60 0.45
CA ARG A 295 25.93 6.19 -0.84
C ARG A 295 25.76 5.13 -1.93
N ALA A 296 26.63 4.11 -1.95
CA ALA A 296 26.52 2.99 -2.89
C ALA A 296 25.23 2.17 -2.67
N LEU A 297 24.88 1.86 -1.42
CA LEU A 297 23.61 1.19 -1.08
C LEU A 297 22.40 2.01 -1.54
N MET A 298 22.40 3.31 -1.24
CA MET A 298 21.30 4.21 -1.65
C MET A 298 21.21 4.37 -3.17
N ALA A 299 22.34 4.46 -3.87
CA ALA A 299 22.38 4.56 -5.33
C ALA A 299 21.85 3.28 -6.00
N ALA A 300 22.22 2.11 -5.48
CA ALA A 300 21.70 0.83 -5.95
C ALA A 300 20.18 0.74 -5.73
N LEU A 301 19.71 1.13 -4.54
CA LEU A 301 18.28 1.23 -4.23
C LEU A 301 17.54 2.13 -5.22
N ILE A 302 17.99 3.38 -5.42
CA ILE A 302 17.37 4.34 -6.34
C ILE A 302 17.29 3.78 -7.76
N ASN A 303 18.35 3.13 -8.24
CA ASN A 303 18.38 2.53 -9.57
C ASN A 303 17.42 1.35 -9.70
N LEU A 304 17.31 0.50 -8.68
CA LEU A 304 16.36 -0.61 -8.66
C LEU A 304 14.91 -0.12 -8.62
N ALA A 305 14.62 0.88 -7.79
CA ALA A 305 13.29 1.49 -7.69
C ALA A 305 12.87 2.09 -9.05
N ARG A 306 13.78 2.80 -9.72
CA ARG A 306 13.55 3.34 -11.08
C ARG A 306 13.20 2.25 -12.07
N LYS A 307 13.99 1.16 -12.11
CA LYS A 307 13.77 0.03 -13.02
C LYS A 307 12.45 -0.70 -12.73
N ALA A 308 12.01 -0.72 -11.48
CA ALA A 308 10.75 -1.31 -11.06
C ALA A 308 9.53 -0.41 -11.33
N GLY A 309 9.72 0.81 -11.85
CA GLY A 309 8.62 1.74 -12.12
C GLY A 309 8.06 2.44 -10.88
N ALA A 310 8.80 2.47 -9.77
CA ALA A 310 8.43 3.28 -8.61
C ALA A 310 8.53 4.77 -8.95
N THR A 311 7.61 5.57 -8.42
CA THR A 311 7.62 7.03 -8.61
C THR A 311 8.33 7.75 -7.47
N GLU A 312 8.49 7.10 -6.32
CA GLU A 312 9.19 7.67 -5.18
C GLU A 312 9.72 6.63 -4.20
N ILE A 313 10.66 7.06 -3.35
CA ILE A 313 11.16 6.31 -2.20
C ILE A 313 10.97 7.16 -0.95
N ARG A 314 10.37 6.60 0.10
CA ARG A 314 10.18 7.27 1.40
C ARG A 314 11.12 6.70 2.46
N GLN A 315 11.47 7.53 3.43
CA GLN A 315 12.21 7.13 4.62
C GLN A 315 11.79 7.97 5.83
N GLU A 316 11.71 7.33 6.98
CA GLU A 316 11.47 7.98 8.27
C GLU A 316 12.76 7.93 9.09
N ILE A 317 13.24 9.09 9.55
CA ILE A 317 14.52 9.20 10.25
C ILE A 317 14.29 9.87 11.61
N ARG A 318 14.79 9.28 12.69
CA ARG A 318 14.87 9.92 14.02
C ARG A 318 15.51 11.30 13.91
N ILE A 319 14.92 12.30 14.57
CA ILE A 319 15.48 13.66 14.60
C ILE A 319 16.91 13.70 15.15
N SER A 320 17.27 12.79 16.06
CA SER A 320 18.64 12.65 16.57
C SER A 320 19.62 11.98 15.61
N ASN A 321 19.15 11.26 14.58
CA ASN A 321 20.01 10.50 13.67
C ASN A 321 20.54 11.39 12.52
N THR A 322 21.40 12.33 12.89
CA THR A 322 22.00 13.30 11.96
C THR A 322 22.84 12.64 10.86
N ALA A 323 23.40 11.45 11.10
CA ALA A 323 24.16 10.70 10.11
C ALA A 323 23.27 10.17 8.97
N ALA A 324 22.12 9.58 9.30
CA ALA A 324 21.15 9.13 8.31
C ALA A 324 20.53 10.31 7.54
N GLN A 325 20.22 11.42 8.21
CA GLN A 325 19.75 12.65 7.55
C GLN A 325 20.75 13.16 6.52
N LYS A 326 22.05 13.28 6.90
CA LYS A 326 23.12 13.69 5.98
C LYS A 326 23.29 12.73 4.81
N LEU A 327 23.16 11.43 5.05
CA LEU A 327 23.22 10.42 3.99
C LEU A 327 22.07 10.60 2.99
N GLY A 328 20.82 10.68 3.47
CA GLY A 328 19.64 10.88 2.63
C GLY A 328 19.73 12.15 1.79
N LEU A 329 20.06 13.28 2.43
CA LEU A 329 20.28 14.56 1.74
C LEU A 329 21.37 14.46 0.66
N SER A 330 22.49 13.78 0.96
CA SER A 330 23.62 13.66 0.03
C SER A 330 23.32 12.89 -1.26
N VAL A 331 22.24 12.08 -1.27
CA VAL A 331 21.81 11.30 -2.44
C VAL A 331 20.53 11.85 -3.07
N GLY A 332 20.06 13.01 -2.61
CA GLY A 332 18.95 13.75 -3.22
C GLY A 332 17.57 13.51 -2.58
N PHE A 333 17.49 12.89 -1.40
CA PHE A 333 16.23 12.91 -0.65
C PHE A 333 15.96 14.33 -0.15
N ILE A 334 14.68 14.72 -0.17
CA ILE A 334 14.19 15.97 0.41
C ILE A 334 13.40 15.67 1.67
N GLN A 335 13.49 16.55 2.67
CA GLN A 335 12.66 16.47 3.85
C GLN A 335 11.26 17.03 3.52
N GLU A 336 10.23 16.19 3.58
CA GLU A 336 8.84 16.56 3.30
C GLU A 336 8.10 17.03 4.56
N GLY A 337 8.51 16.57 5.74
CA GLY A 337 7.79 16.91 6.96
C GLY A 337 8.40 16.33 8.23
N ARG A 338 7.63 16.43 9.30
CA ARG A 338 7.99 15.98 10.64
C ARG A 338 6.76 15.39 11.32
N ARG A 339 6.95 14.28 12.04
CA ARG A 339 5.93 13.67 12.91
C ARG A 339 6.38 13.81 14.36
N PRO A 340 5.70 14.64 15.16
CA PRO A 340 5.96 14.77 16.58
C PRO A 340 5.82 13.42 17.30
N ASP A 341 6.70 13.15 18.26
CA ASP A 341 6.61 12.00 19.19
C ASP A 341 6.37 10.65 18.50
N TYR A 342 6.97 10.46 17.32
CA TYR A 342 6.76 9.29 16.50
C TYR A 342 7.37 8.02 17.10
N TYR A 343 8.63 8.13 17.56
CA TYR A 343 9.31 7.03 18.23
C TYR A 343 8.95 7.04 19.71
N ARG A 344 8.58 5.89 20.28
CA ARG A 344 8.06 5.79 21.67
C ARG A 344 9.02 5.12 22.66
N ASP A 345 9.97 4.34 22.16
CA ASP A 345 11.05 3.73 22.94
C ASP A 345 11.99 4.80 23.53
N ARG A 346 12.30 5.80 22.70
CA ARG A 346 12.84 7.10 23.08
C ARG A 346 11.96 8.13 22.41
N VAL A 347 11.20 8.89 23.21
CA VAL A 347 10.26 9.91 22.72
C VAL A 347 11.04 10.94 21.92
N GLU A 348 10.87 10.89 20.59
CA GLU A 348 11.45 11.85 19.66
C GLU A 348 10.71 11.86 18.31
N ASP A 349 10.84 12.98 17.60
CA ASP A 349 10.22 13.20 16.30
C ASP A 349 10.84 12.30 15.21
N ALA A 350 10.02 11.96 14.21
CA ALA A 350 10.50 11.46 12.94
C ALA A 350 10.50 12.56 11.89
N LEU A 351 11.62 12.75 11.21
CA LEU A 351 11.73 13.53 9.99
C LEU A 351 11.35 12.63 8.81
N LEU A 352 10.46 13.11 7.97
CA LEU A 352 9.98 12.40 6.78
C LEU A 352 10.80 12.85 5.59
N PHE A 353 11.49 11.90 4.95
CA PHE A 353 12.26 12.12 3.75
C PHE A 353 11.62 11.40 2.57
N LYS A 354 11.69 12.02 1.38
CA LYS A 354 11.29 11.38 0.12
C LYS A 354 12.29 11.65 -0.98
N TYR A 355 12.42 10.72 -1.92
CA TYR A 355 13.15 10.86 -3.17
C TYR A 355 12.16 10.67 -4.32
N LEU A 356 12.07 11.66 -5.22
CA LEU A 356 11.20 11.58 -6.39
C LEU A 356 11.96 10.94 -7.55
N LEU A 357 11.45 9.81 -8.04
CA LEU A 357 11.91 9.18 -9.27
C LEU A 357 11.13 9.82 -10.41
N GLY A 358 11.73 10.82 -11.07
CA GLY A 358 11.08 11.55 -12.17
C GLY A 358 10.46 10.61 -13.22
N ARG A 359 9.34 11.01 -13.82
CA ARG A 359 8.71 10.28 -14.94
C ARG A 359 9.73 10.18 -16.09
N GLN A 360 9.97 8.97 -16.59
CA GLN A 360 10.60 8.78 -17.91
C GLN A 360 9.64 9.16 -19.01
#